data_AF-A0A959GIV2-F1
#
_entry.id   AF-A0A959GIV2-F1
#
_cell.length_a   1.000
_cell.length_b   1.000
_cell.length_c   1.000
_cell.angle_alpha   90.00
_cell.angle_beta   90.00
_cell.angle_gamma   90.00
#
_symmetry.space_group_name_H-M   'P 1'
#
loop_
_entity.id
_entity.type
_entity.pdbx_description
1 polymer ?
#
loop_
_entity_poly.entity_id
_entity_poly.type
_entity_poly.pdbx_seq_one_letter_code
_entity_poly.pdbx_strand_id
1 'polypeptide(L)'
;MKYPYLLLCFVIFSLMGCQSEQEKAQAQVTELEKQLENAPRTEKAQEVLEAYQDYIARFPEDAEATPRYLYRAAALQYRMNRFSAATAFLTQAIKDYYNSSNTPKAAVFLGDIYQEKLGNEETATSVYQALIRAFPDSEEAKATHGKLPDGLVSLEARIENMGAQMFDDSTGRIEYRTANNFIHSTELYALLLPKSEDTPDMLYKGAEIARTIRSFDKALELYAQITEQYPESSRAPQALFMRAFTLDSDLKQFDQAKALYEQFIKDYPDDDFIDDAQILLENLGKDDEEIIRSFTEKNEEAEEVQ
;
A
#
# COMPACT_ATOMS: atom_id res chain seq x y z
N MET A 1 38.17 6.53 -29.82
CA MET A 1 38.37 5.83 -28.52
C MET A 1 39.29 6.67 -27.66
N LYS A 2 38.81 7.29 -26.56
CA LYS A 2 39.61 7.79 -25.41
C LYS A 2 38.77 8.62 -24.39
N TYR A 3 37.66 8.09 -23.86
CA TYR A 3 37.02 8.66 -22.65
C TYR A 3 36.43 7.63 -21.64
N PRO A 4 36.94 6.37 -21.48
CA PRO A 4 36.39 5.48 -20.44
C PRO A 4 36.91 5.78 -19.02
N TYR A 5 38.05 6.46 -18.86
CA TYR A 5 38.71 6.62 -17.54
C TYR A 5 38.26 7.84 -16.73
N LEU A 6 37.76 8.91 -17.37
CA LEU A 6 37.34 10.13 -16.66
C LEU A 6 36.00 9.92 -15.92
N LEU A 7 35.12 9.09 -16.48
CA LEU A 7 33.83 8.74 -15.90
C LEU A 7 34.00 7.79 -14.70
N LEU A 8 35.03 6.92 -14.73
CA LEU A 8 35.36 5.99 -13.65
C LEU A 8 35.86 6.72 -12.38
N CYS A 9 36.68 7.76 -12.53
CA CYS A 9 37.21 8.49 -11.37
C CYS A 9 36.14 9.32 -10.64
N PHE A 10 35.13 9.84 -11.35
CA PHE A 10 34.06 10.64 -10.74
C PHE A 10 33.10 9.77 -9.90
N VAL A 11 32.83 8.54 -10.34
CA VAL A 11 32.03 7.56 -9.61
C VAL A 11 32.75 7.07 -8.35
N ILE A 12 34.08 6.92 -8.39
CA ILE A 12 34.85 6.49 -7.21
C ILE A 12 34.87 7.57 -6.11
N PHE A 13 34.96 8.86 -6.48
CA PHE A 13 34.93 9.96 -5.50
C PHE A 13 33.54 10.18 -4.88
N SER A 14 32.45 10.00 -5.64
CA SER A 14 31.10 10.11 -5.09
C SER A 14 30.76 8.95 -4.14
N LEU A 15 31.21 7.73 -4.46
CA LEU A 15 31.01 6.55 -3.62
C LEU A 15 31.76 6.67 -2.27
N MET A 16 33.02 7.12 -2.27
CA MET A 16 33.78 7.34 -1.04
C MET A 16 33.20 8.46 -0.16
N GLY A 17 32.69 9.53 -0.78
CA GLY A 17 32.02 10.60 -0.06
C GLY A 17 30.75 10.12 0.64
N CYS A 18 29.89 9.40 -0.08
CA CYS A 18 28.63 8.86 0.43
C CYS A 18 28.86 7.88 1.59
N GLN A 19 29.81 6.96 1.44
CA GLN A 19 30.16 6.00 2.49
C GLN A 19 30.65 6.71 3.76
N SER A 20 31.42 7.78 3.62
CA SER A 20 31.91 8.55 4.78
C SER A 20 30.81 9.31 5.52
N GLU A 21 29.74 9.73 4.81
CA GLU A 21 28.58 10.37 5.45
C GLU A 21 27.68 9.35 6.14
N GLN A 22 27.49 8.20 5.51
CA GLN A 22 26.75 7.07 6.07
C GLN A 22 27.36 6.62 7.41
N GLU A 23 28.68 6.42 7.46
CA GLU A 23 29.40 6.06 8.69
C GLU A 23 29.24 7.10 9.81
N LYS A 24 29.33 8.39 9.46
CA LYS A 24 29.13 9.49 10.43
C LYS A 24 27.71 9.50 10.98
N ALA A 25 26.71 9.31 10.13
CA ALA A 25 25.31 9.28 10.54
C ALA A 25 25.04 8.07 11.47
N GLN A 26 25.57 6.87 11.14
CA GLN A 26 25.46 5.71 12.03
C GLN A 26 26.18 5.92 13.37
N ALA A 27 27.34 6.57 13.37
CA ALA A 27 28.08 6.90 14.60
C ALA A 27 27.30 7.89 15.48
N GLN A 28 26.67 8.89 14.88
CA GLN A 28 25.79 9.84 15.59
C GLN A 28 24.59 9.12 16.20
N VAL A 29 23.92 8.26 15.44
CA VAL A 29 22.80 7.44 15.93
C VAL A 29 23.24 6.60 17.13
N THR A 30 24.40 5.93 17.02
CA THR A 30 24.95 5.07 18.09
C THR A 30 25.20 5.86 19.38
N GLU A 31 25.77 7.07 19.27
CA GLU A 31 26.01 7.92 20.44
C GLU A 31 24.70 8.40 21.07
N LEU A 32 23.70 8.78 20.27
CA LEU A 32 22.38 9.18 20.78
C LEU A 32 21.66 8.01 21.47
N GLU A 33 21.72 6.80 20.90
CA GLU A 33 21.19 5.57 21.51
C GLU A 33 21.82 5.33 22.89
N LYS A 34 23.15 5.42 22.99
CA LYS A 34 23.87 5.28 24.26
C LYS A 34 23.45 6.33 25.28
N GLN A 35 23.21 7.57 24.86
CA GLN A 35 22.74 8.62 25.76
C GLN A 35 21.31 8.35 26.24
N LEU A 36 20.43 7.84 25.37
CA LEU A 36 19.08 7.43 25.75
C LEU A 36 19.07 6.27 26.75
N GLU A 37 19.98 5.31 26.61
CA GLU A 37 20.13 4.20 27.56
C GLU A 37 20.53 4.68 28.96
N ASN A 38 21.43 5.67 29.05
CA ASN A 38 21.92 6.20 30.32
C ASN A 38 20.93 7.17 31.01
N ALA A 39 20.07 7.83 30.23
CA ALA A 39 19.09 8.80 30.73
C ALA A 39 17.77 8.72 29.94
N PRO A 40 16.92 7.71 30.21
CA PRO A 40 15.69 7.51 29.45
C PRO A 40 14.70 8.65 29.71
N ARG A 41 14.65 9.61 28.77
CA ARG A 41 13.73 10.75 28.79
C ARG A 41 13.06 10.88 27.43
N THR A 42 11.83 11.39 27.41
CA THR A 42 11.04 11.59 26.18
C THR A 42 11.76 12.47 25.16
N GLU A 43 12.43 13.53 25.62
CA GLU A 43 13.24 14.41 24.76
C GLU A 43 14.36 13.63 24.06
N LYS A 44 15.07 12.77 24.80
CA LYS A 44 16.16 11.99 24.22
C LYS A 44 15.66 10.90 23.26
N ALA A 45 14.50 10.33 23.53
CA ALA A 45 13.83 9.41 22.61
C ALA A 45 13.44 10.12 21.31
N GLN A 46 13.02 11.38 21.40
CA GLN A 46 12.68 12.19 20.23
C GLN A 46 13.93 12.52 19.38
N GLU A 47 15.06 12.88 20.01
CA GLU A 47 16.33 13.09 19.29
C GLU A 47 16.81 11.82 18.56
N VAL A 48 16.72 10.65 19.21
CA VAL A 48 17.07 9.36 18.57
C VAL A 48 16.15 9.07 17.39
N LEU A 49 14.84 9.30 17.56
CA LEU A 49 13.87 9.11 16.48
C LEU A 49 14.17 10.02 15.28
N GLU A 50 14.49 11.29 15.52
CA GLU A 50 14.86 12.25 14.47
C GLU A 50 16.13 11.80 13.74
N ALA A 51 17.12 11.27 14.47
CA ALA A 51 18.32 10.71 13.86
C ALA A 51 18.04 9.46 13.00
N TYR A 52 17.13 8.58 13.42
CA TYR A 52 16.67 7.47 12.57
C TYR A 52 16.00 7.98 11.30
N GLN A 53 15.08 8.95 11.43
CA GLN A 53 14.35 9.51 10.29
C GLN A 53 15.29 10.22 9.29
N ASP A 54 16.27 10.99 9.77
CA ASP A 54 17.30 11.59 8.92
C ASP A 54 18.09 10.52 8.16
N TYR A 55 18.49 9.45 8.86
CA TYR A 55 19.22 8.36 8.23
C TYR A 55 18.40 7.66 7.13
N ILE A 56 17.16 7.29 7.43
CA ILE A 56 16.25 6.62 6.50
C ILE A 56 16.05 7.48 5.24
N ALA A 57 15.83 8.79 5.42
CA ALA A 57 15.61 9.72 4.31
C ALA A 57 16.86 9.91 3.42
N ARG A 58 18.05 9.91 4.02
CA ARG A 58 19.32 10.15 3.31
C ARG A 58 19.91 8.90 2.67
N PHE A 59 19.66 7.73 3.25
CA PHE A 59 20.27 6.47 2.83
C PHE A 59 19.24 5.35 2.59
N PRO A 60 18.20 5.57 1.76
CA PRO A 60 17.19 4.54 1.50
C PRO A 60 17.78 3.30 0.82
N GLU A 61 18.89 3.42 0.09
CA GLU A 61 19.55 2.28 -0.57
C GLU A 61 20.37 1.39 0.38
N ASP A 62 20.59 1.80 1.65
CA ASP A 62 21.23 0.95 2.65
C ASP A 62 20.27 -0.15 3.12
N ALA A 63 20.26 -1.25 2.38
CA ALA A 63 19.41 -2.42 2.63
C ALA A 63 19.71 -3.16 3.95
N GLU A 64 20.76 -2.79 4.68
CA GLU A 64 21.09 -3.39 5.97
C GLU A 64 20.68 -2.48 7.14
N ALA A 65 21.14 -1.22 7.14
CA ALA A 65 20.93 -0.31 8.25
C ALA A 65 19.53 0.31 8.24
N THR A 66 19.00 0.67 7.06
CA THR A 66 17.72 1.37 6.96
C THR A 66 16.53 0.55 7.48
N PRO A 67 16.32 -0.73 7.09
CA PRO A 67 15.27 -1.54 7.70
C PRO A 67 15.48 -1.79 9.19
N ARG A 68 16.74 -1.82 9.66
CA ARG A 68 17.05 -1.91 11.10
C ARG A 68 16.62 -0.65 11.85
N TYR A 69 16.85 0.54 11.28
CA TYR A 69 16.42 1.80 11.89
C TYR A 69 14.90 2.01 11.81
N LEU A 70 14.23 1.58 10.74
CA LEU A 70 12.77 1.55 10.69
C LEU A 70 12.19 0.69 11.82
N TYR A 71 12.73 -0.52 12.02
CA TYR A 71 12.32 -1.39 13.13
C TYR A 71 12.57 -0.75 14.50
N ARG A 72 13.74 -0.14 14.71
CA ARG A 72 14.08 0.55 15.98
C ARG A 72 13.21 1.80 16.21
N ALA A 73 12.91 2.56 15.17
CA ALA A 73 11.99 3.70 15.22
C ALA A 73 10.59 3.24 15.65
N ALA A 74 10.10 2.12 15.09
CA ALA A 74 8.85 1.52 15.53
C ALA A 74 8.87 1.13 17.01
N ALA A 75 9.94 0.48 17.47
CA ALA A 75 10.10 0.10 18.88
C ALA A 75 10.12 1.31 19.81
N LEU A 76 10.75 2.41 19.39
CA LEU A 76 10.81 3.65 20.15
C LEU A 76 9.43 4.33 20.22
N GLN A 77 8.70 4.40 19.10
CA GLN A 77 7.32 4.90 19.05
C GLN A 77 6.38 4.07 19.92
N TYR A 78 6.52 2.75 19.89
CA TYR A 78 5.75 1.84 20.73
C TYR A 78 5.98 2.13 22.22
N ARG A 79 7.24 2.31 22.66
CA ARG A 79 7.58 2.69 24.04
C ARG A 79 6.99 4.05 24.45
N MET A 80 6.75 4.93 23.48
CA MET A 80 6.08 6.23 23.67
C MET A 80 4.54 6.12 23.58
N ASN A 81 3.97 4.91 23.52
CA ASN A 81 2.55 4.63 23.32
C ASN A 81 1.96 5.21 22.02
N ARG A 82 2.80 5.45 21.01
CA ARG A 82 2.40 5.96 19.69
C ARG A 82 2.26 4.79 18.71
N PHE A 83 1.28 3.94 18.96
CA PHE A 83 1.12 2.66 18.25
C PHE A 83 0.89 2.83 16.75
N SER A 84 0.07 3.80 16.32
CA SER A 84 -0.14 4.07 14.89
C SER A 84 1.12 4.54 14.17
N ALA A 85 1.99 5.30 14.85
CA ALA A 85 3.28 5.68 14.29
C ALA A 85 4.25 4.48 14.22
N ALA A 86 4.19 3.59 15.22
CA ALA A 86 4.97 2.37 15.22
C ALA A 86 4.57 1.44 14.06
N THR A 87 3.27 1.23 13.83
CA THR A 87 2.79 0.42 12.70
C THR A 87 3.18 1.02 11.36
N ALA A 88 3.16 2.34 11.20
CA ALA A 88 3.62 3.01 9.98
C ALA A 88 5.08 2.68 9.64
N PHE A 89 6.00 2.75 10.63
CA PHE A 89 7.41 2.38 10.41
C PHE A 89 7.59 0.89 10.09
N LEU A 90 6.80 0.00 10.70
CA LEU A 90 6.86 -1.43 10.43
C LEU A 90 6.35 -1.76 9.03
N THR A 91 5.23 -1.17 8.63
CA THR A 91 4.68 -1.30 7.28
C THR A 91 5.67 -0.79 6.25
N GLN A 92 6.32 0.36 6.50
CA GLN A 92 7.38 0.87 5.62
C GLN A 92 8.56 -0.11 5.54
N ALA A 93 9.03 -0.65 6.66
CA ALA A 93 10.11 -1.64 6.67
C ALA A 93 9.79 -2.87 5.83
N ILE A 94 8.56 -3.39 5.92
CA ILE A 94 8.12 -4.57 5.17
C ILE A 94 7.97 -4.24 3.68
N LYS A 95 7.39 -3.08 3.35
CA LYS A 95 7.14 -2.66 1.96
C LYS A 95 8.44 -2.39 1.21
N ASP A 96 9.26 -1.51 1.76
CA ASP A 96 10.42 -0.96 1.05
C ASP A 96 11.63 -1.92 1.11
N TYR A 97 11.69 -2.79 2.14
CA TYR A 97 12.79 -3.72 2.37
C TYR A 97 12.32 -5.17 2.54
N TYR A 98 11.34 -5.61 1.75
CA TYR A 98 10.71 -6.93 1.86
C TYR A 98 11.70 -8.10 2.01
N ASN A 99 12.80 -8.11 1.26
CA ASN A 99 13.81 -9.17 1.30
C ASN A 99 14.82 -9.05 2.47
N SER A 100 14.68 -8.06 3.35
CA SER A 100 15.55 -7.89 4.52
C SER A 100 15.35 -9.00 5.54
N SER A 101 16.43 -9.38 6.23
CA SER A 101 16.34 -10.29 7.38
C SER A 101 15.51 -9.74 8.55
N ASN A 102 15.17 -8.45 8.55
CA ASN A 102 14.32 -7.84 9.55
C ASN A 102 12.81 -7.92 9.22
N THR A 103 12.42 -8.26 7.98
CA THR A 103 11.01 -8.29 7.58
C THR A 103 10.16 -9.22 8.44
N PRO A 104 10.58 -10.46 8.75
CA PRO A 104 9.81 -11.33 9.64
C PRO A 104 9.63 -10.75 11.04
N LYS A 105 10.67 -10.10 11.59
CA LYS A 105 10.62 -9.43 12.91
C LYS A 105 9.65 -8.25 12.89
N ALA A 106 9.68 -7.46 11.82
CA ALA A 106 8.77 -6.34 11.65
C ALA A 106 7.32 -6.82 11.55
N ALA A 107 7.06 -7.90 10.82
CA ALA A 107 5.73 -8.50 10.69
C ALA A 107 5.20 -9.04 12.01
N VAL A 108 6.01 -9.78 12.80
CA VAL A 108 5.59 -10.22 14.14
C VAL A 108 5.26 -9.02 15.01
N PHE A 109 6.13 -8.02 15.04
CA PHE A 109 5.90 -6.84 15.87
C PHE A 109 4.65 -6.06 15.44
N LEU A 110 4.37 -6.00 14.14
CA LEU A 110 3.15 -5.40 13.60
C LEU A 110 1.90 -6.14 14.11
N GLY A 111 1.89 -7.47 14.01
CA GLY A 111 0.81 -8.31 14.52
C GLY A 111 0.62 -8.17 16.03
N ASP A 112 1.71 -8.14 16.80
CA ASP A 112 1.67 -7.98 18.27
C ASP A 112 1.07 -6.63 18.68
N ILE A 113 1.39 -5.55 17.96
CA ILE A 113 0.77 -4.24 18.20
C ILE A 113 -0.74 -4.29 17.94
N TYR A 114 -1.17 -4.91 16.83
CA TYR A 114 -2.60 -5.04 16.53
C TYR A 114 -3.33 -5.86 17.60
N GLN A 115 -2.75 -6.97 18.02
CA GLN A 115 -3.34 -7.87 19.00
C GLN A 115 -3.41 -7.21 20.38
N GLU A 116 -2.29 -6.69 20.88
CA GLU A 116 -2.18 -6.30 22.28
C GLU A 116 -2.56 -4.85 22.56
N LYS A 117 -2.32 -3.94 21.60
CA LYS A 117 -2.43 -2.49 21.84
C LYS A 117 -3.60 -1.86 21.12
N LEU A 118 -3.93 -2.35 19.94
CA LEU A 118 -5.06 -1.85 19.14
C LEU A 118 -6.32 -2.71 19.30
N GLY A 119 -6.22 -3.90 19.91
CA GLY A 119 -7.35 -4.79 20.12
C GLY A 119 -8.01 -5.26 18.82
N ASN A 120 -7.26 -5.29 17.72
CA ASN A 120 -7.72 -5.76 16.42
C ASN A 120 -7.16 -7.16 16.14
N GLU A 121 -7.78 -8.15 16.80
CA GLU A 121 -7.39 -9.56 16.71
C GLU A 121 -7.49 -10.11 15.29
N GLU A 122 -8.49 -9.66 14.52
CA GLU A 122 -8.66 -10.05 13.12
C GLU A 122 -7.41 -9.69 12.30
N THR A 123 -7.00 -8.43 12.38
CA THR A 123 -5.84 -7.91 11.66
C THR A 123 -4.55 -8.59 12.12
N ALA A 124 -4.36 -8.77 13.43
CA ALA A 124 -3.20 -9.47 13.95
C ALA A 124 -3.10 -10.90 13.40
N THR A 125 -4.21 -11.64 13.40
CA THR A 125 -4.28 -12.99 12.85
C THR A 125 -3.94 -13.00 11.36
N SER A 126 -4.40 -11.99 10.61
CA SER A 126 -4.10 -11.83 9.18
C SER A 126 -2.61 -11.58 8.91
N VAL A 127 -1.96 -10.73 9.73
CA VAL A 127 -0.50 -10.53 9.69
C VAL A 127 0.24 -11.84 9.95
N TYR A 128 -0.15 -12.58 10.99
CA TYR A 128 0.51 -13.83 11.36
C TYR A 128 0.37 -14.92 10.29
N GLN A 129 -0.82 -15.10 9.71
CA GLN A 129 -1.02 -16.05 8.62
C GLN A 129 -0.18 -15.69 7.39
N ALA A 130 -0.16 -14.40 7.02
CA ALA A 130 0.62 -13.94 5.89
C ALA A 130 2.14 -14.09 6.15
N LEU A 131 2.62 -13.77 7.35
CA LEU A 131 4.02 -13.99 7.77
C LEU A 131 4.43 -15.45 7.63
N ILE A 132 3.64 -16.38 8.15
CA ILE A 132 3.97 -17.81 8.12
C ILE A 132 4.07 -18.31 6.68
N ARG A 133 3.20 -17.83 5.79
CA ARG A 133 3.24 -18.18 4.37
C ARG A 133 4.40 -17.51 3.62
N ALA A 134 4.68 -16.25 3.92
CA ALA A 134 5.71 -15.45 3.24
C ALA A 134 7.14 -15.86 3.63
N PHE A 135 7.35 -16.24 4.90
CA PHE A 135 8.66 -16.51 5.48
C PHE A 135 8.68 -17.81 6.30
N PRO A 136 8.26 -18.96 5.74
CA PRO A 136 8.03 -20.20 6.50
C PRO A 136 9.26 -20.72 7.25
N ASP A 137 10.46 -20.44 6.73
CA ASP A 137 11.72 -20.90 7.31
C ASP A 137 12.27 -19.97 8.41
N SER A 138 11.70 -18.77 8.58
CA SER A 138 12.14 -17.81 9.60
C SER A 138 11.80 -18.30 11.02
N GLU A 139 12.64 -17.94 11.99
CA GLU A 139 12.39 -18.27 13.40
C GLU A 139 11.11 -17.57 13.90
N GLU A 140 10.85 -16.36 13.42
CA GLU A 140 9.66 -15.58 13.68
C GLU A 140 8.38 -16.28 13.21
N ALA A 141 8.35 -16.83 11.99
CA ALA A 141 7.20 -17.59 11.49
C ALA A 141 6.95 -18.86 12.32
N LYS A 142 8.00 -19.62 12.63
CA LYS A 142 7.91 -20.84 13.44
C LYS A 142 7.35 -20.55 14.84
N ALA A 143 7.83 -19.48 15.48
CA ALA A 143 7.35 -19.05 16.79
C ALA A 143 5.91 -18.51 16.74
N THR A 144 5.48 -17.95 15.61
CA THR A 144 4.14 -17.38 15.44
C THR A 144 3.07 -18.45 15.24
N HIS A 145 3.42 -19.65 14.76
CA HIS A 145 2.45 -20.71 14.50
C HIS A 145 1.58 -21.05 15.73
N GLY A 146 2.18 -21.03 16.94
CA GLY A 146 1.46 -21.27 18.19
C GLY A 146 0.55 -20.13 18.67
N LYS A 147 0.55 -18.97 18.01
CA LYS A 147 -0.36 -17.85 18.28
C LYS A 147 -1.69 -18.00 17.54
N LEU A 148 -1.75 -18.85 16.50
CA LEU A 148 -2.94 -19.01 15.68
C LEU A 148 -3.88 -20.07 16.27
N PRO A 149 -5.21 -19.86 16.22
CA PRO A 149 -6.19 -20.86 16.63
C PRO A 149 -6.08 -22.16 15.81
N ASP A 150 -6.34 -23.30 16.45
CA ASP A 150 -6.48 -24.59 15.76
C ASP A 150 -7.64 -24.56 14.75
N GLY A 151 -7.44 -25.16 13.59
CA GLY A 151 -8.46 -25.24 12.54
C GLY A 151 -8.81 -23.90 11.87
N LEU A 152 -7.98 -22.87 12.07
CA LEU A 152 -8.15 -21.58 11.39
C LEU A 152 -8.14 -21.75 9.87
N VAL A 153 -9.19 -21.25 9.22
CA VAL A 153 -9.29 -21.26 7.75
C VAL A 153 -8.25 -20.33 7.11
N SER A 154 -8.00 -20.50 5.81
CA SER A 154 -7.04 -19.68 5.05
C SER A 154 -7.30 -18.19 5.20
N LEU A 155 -6.26 -17.38 5.03
CA LEU A 155 -6.34 -15.91 5.08
C LEU A 155 -7.37 -15.38 4.07
N GLU A 156 -7.36 -15.91 2.84
CA GLU A 156 -8.31 -15.55 1.77
C GLU A 156 -9.76 -15.78 2.21
N ALA A 157 -10.08 -16.99 2.65
CA ALA A 157 -11.41 -17.32 3.15
C ALA A 157 -11.84 -16.43 4.34
N ARG A 158 -10.92 -16.04 5.23
CA ARG A 158 -11.24 -15.09 6.32
C ARG A 158 -11.60 -13.72 5.77
N ILE A 159 -10.83 -13.22 4.81
CA ILE A 159 -11.10 -11.94 4.15
C ILE A 159 -12.44 -12.01 3.40
N GLU A 160 -12.69 -13.06 2.64
CA GLU A 160 -13.96 -13.27 1.92
C GLU A 160 -15.16 -13.36 2.86
N ASN A 161 -15.02 -14.04 4.00
CA ASN A 161 -16.08 -14.11 5.01
C ASN A 161 -16.38 -12.75 5.64
N MET A 162 -15.38 -11.88 5.83
CA MET A 162 -15.64 -10.49 6.23
C MET A 162 -16.46 -9.77 5.16
N GLY A 163 -16.17 -10.02 3.87
CA GLY A 163 -16.95 -9.56 2.73
C GLY A 163 -18.44 -9.85 2.84
N ALA A 164 -18.78 -11.11 3.10
CA ALA A 164 -20.16 -11.55 3.26
C ALA A 164 -20.88 -10.93 4.47
N GLN A 165 -20.15 -10.46 5.47
CA GLN A 165 -20.69 -9.88 6.70
C GLN A 165 -20.77 -8.36 6.67
N MET A 166 -20.32 -7.71 5.60
CA MET A 166 -20.31 -6.25 5.51
C MET A 166 -21.70 -5.65 5.28
N PHE A 167 -22.60 -6.41 4.65
CA PHE A 167 -23.93 -5.94 4.31
C PHE A 167 -24.95 -6.68 5.15
N ASP A 168 -25.75 -5.92 5.89
CA ASP A 168 -26.90 -6.48 6.59
C ASP A 168 -28.11 -6.45 5.65
N ASP A 169 -28.45 -7.61 5.08
CA ASP A 169 -29.59 -7.78 4.18
C ASP A 169 -30.93 -7.36 4.82
N SER A 170 -31.03 -7.42 6.15
CA SER A 170 -32.26 -7.08 6.86
C SER A 170 -32.45 -5.56 7.04
N THR A 171 -31.36 -4.81 7.17
CA THR A 171 -31.40 -3.36 7.36
C THR A 171 -30.95 -2.56 6.13
N GLY A 172 -30.35 -3.22 5.14
CA GLY A 172 -29.72 -2.60 3.98
C GLY A 172 -28.51 -1.74 4.34
N ARG A 173 -27.93 -1.91 5.53
CA ARG A 173 -26.82 -1.08 6.04
C ARG A 173 -25.48 -1.76 5.83
N ILE A 174 -24.46 -0.92 5.69
CA ILE A 174 -23.06 -1.35 5.62
C ILE A 174 -22.43 -1.26 7.01
N GLU A 175 -21.81 -2.36 7.44
CA GLU A 175 -21.00 -2.45 8.64
C GLU A 175 -19.59 -1.89 8.37
N TYR A 176 -19.44 -0.57 8.54
CA TYR A 176 -18.19 0.15 8.27
C TYR A 176 -16.97 -0.41 9.00
N ARG A 177 -17.13 -0.96 10.21
CA ARG A 177 -16.00 -1.58 10.93
C ARG A 177 -15.49 -2.80 10.17
N THR A 178 -16.40 -3.67 9.73
CA THR A 178 -16.07 -4.86 8.94
C THR A 178 -15.47 -4.46 7.61
N ALA A 179 -16.01 -3.44 6.95
CA ALA A 179 -15.45 -2.92 5.70
C ALA A 179 -14.02 -2.39 5.86
N ASN A 180 -13.75 -1.63 6.92
CA ASN A 180 -12.39 -1.15 7.20
C ASN A 180 -11.43 -2.32 7.54
N ASN A 181 -11.88 -3.32 8.30
CA ASN A 181 -11.07 -4.51 8.57
C ASN A 181 -10.78 -5.31 7.29
N PHE A 182 -11.76 -5.44 6.40
CA PHE A 182 -11.56 -6.07 5.10
C PHE A 182 -10.49 -5.34 4.29
N ILE A 183 -10.66 -4.03 4.08
CA ILE A 183 -9.70 -3.20 3.34
C ILE A 183 -8.32 -3.37 3.95
N HIS A 184 -8.21 -3.25 5.27
CA HIS A 184 -6.93 -3.35 5.94
C HIS A 184 -6.28 -4.73 5.84
N SER A 185 -7.06 -5.81 5.90
CA SER A 185 -6.56 -7.15 5.68
C SER A 185 -6.14 -7.41 4.23
N THR A 186 -6.78 -6.78 3.23
CA THR A 186 -6.31 -6.83 1.83
C THR A 186 -4.98 -6.07 1.64
N GLU A 187 -4.79 -4.93 2.32
CA GLU A 187 -3.53 -4.19 2.32
C GLU A 187 -2.40 -5.02 2.91
N LEU A 188 -2.64 -5.65 4.05
CA LEU A 188 -1.65 -6.48 4.73
C LEU A 188 -1.35 -7.77 3.97
N TYR A 189 -2.37 -8.34 3.31
CA TYR A 189 -2.18 -9.44 2.37
C TYR A 189 -1.18 -9.04 1.28
N ALA A 190 -1.42 -7.92 0.60
CA ALA A 190 -0.55 -7.46 -0.48
C ALA A 190 0.85 -7.08 0.01
N LEU A 191 0.95 -6.50 1.22
CA LEU A 191 2.21 -6.13 1.85
C LEU A 191 3.10 -7.33 2.14
N LEU A 192 2.54 -8.43 2.65
CA LEU A 192 3.29 -9.61 3.09
C LEU A 192 3.35 -10.72 2.03
N LEU A 193 2.43 -10.73 1.07
CA LEU A 193 2.38 -11.71 -0.02
C LEU A 193 2.45 -11.04 -1.39
N PRO A 194 3.39 -10.11 -1.66
CA PRO A 194 3.42 -9.32 -2.90
C PRO A 194 3.69 -10.14 -4.16
N LYS A 195 3.99 -11.43 -4.04
CA LYS A 195 4.22 -12.34 -5.18
C LYS A 195 3.13 -13.39 -5.35
N SER A 196 2.08 -13.35 -4.53
CA SER A 196 0.93 -14.25 -4.69
C SER A 196 0.17 -13.88 -5.97
N GLU A 197 -0.26 -14.87 -6.74
CA GLU A 197 -1.10 -14.67 -7.93
C GLU A 197 -2.44 -13.99 -7.57
N ASP A 198 -2.92 -14.21 -6.34
CA ASP A 198 -4.17 -13.63 -5.84
C ASP A 198 -4.04 -12.17 -5.36
N THR A 199 -2.82 -11.64 -5.20
CA THR A 199 -2.62 -10.30 -4.62
C THR A 199 -3.31 -9.18 -5.40
N PRO A 200 -3.22 -9.13 -6.75
CA PRO A 200 -3.95 -8.12 -7.52
C PRO A 200 -5.47 -8.22 -7.35
N ASP A 201 -6.01 -9.43 -7.25
CA ASP A 201 -7.44 -9.67 -7.01
C ASP A 201 -7.87 -9.19 -5.61
N MET A 202 -7.05 -9.49 -4.60
CA MET A 202 -7.27 -9.07 -3.22
C MET A 202 -7.26 -7.53 -3.09
N LEU A 203 -6.27 -6.88 -3.72
CA LEU A 203 -6.21 -5.41 -3.79
C LEU A 203 -7.42 -4.81 -4.50
N TYR A 204 -7.86 -5.43 -5.60
CA TYR A 204 -9.01 -4.95 -6.37
C TYR A 204 -10.29 -5.01 -5.53
N LYS A 205 -10.54 -6.15 -4.87
CA LYS A 205 -11.65 -6.30 -3.92
C LYS A 205 -11.58 -5.25 -2.79
N GLY A 206 -10.39 -5.01 -2.24
CA GLY A 206 -10.17 -3.96 -1.23
C GLY A 206 -10.54 -2.56 -1.74
N ALA A 207 -10.13 -2.24 -2.97
CA ALA A 207 -10.42 -0.97 -3.62
C ALA A 207 -11.92 -0.77 -3.90
N GLU A 208 -12.63 -1.82 -4.32
CA GLU A 208 -14.08 -1.78 -4.52
C GLU A 208 -14.82 -1.50 -3.21
N ILE A 209 -14.47 -2.20 -2.14
CA ILE A 209 -15.06 -1.97 -0.81
C ILE A 209 -14.75 -0.55 -0.31
N ALA A 210 -13.51 -0.08 -0.48
CA ALA A 210 -13.13 1.29 -0.16
C ALA A 210 -13.98 2.31 -0.91
N ARG A 211 -14.22 2.11 -2.22
CA ARG A 211 -15.08 2.98 -3.03
C ARG A 211 -16.54 2.92 -2.54
N THR A 212 -17.07 1.74 -2.25
CA THR A 212 -18.44 1.54 -1.73
C THR A 212 -18.68 2.30 -0.43
N ILE A 213 -17.72 2.30 0.49
CA ILE A 213 -17.81 3.07 1.74
C ILE A 213 -17.37 4.53 1.61
N ARG A 214 -17.15 5.00 0.37
CA ARG A 214 -16.73 6.37 0.03
C ARG A 214 -15.35 6.76 0.58
N SER A 215 -14.50 5.79 0.88
CA SER A 215 -13.08 6.00 1.16
C SER A 215 -12.30 6.12 -0.17
N PHE A 216 -12.63 7.16 -0.94
CA PHE A 216 -12.15 7.29 -2.32
C PHE A 216 -10.63 7.40 -2.41
N ASP A 217 -9.98 8.11 -1.50
CA ASP A 217 -8.51 8.20 -1.47
C ASP A 217 -7.88 6.81 -1.33
N LYS A 218 -8.44 5.96 -0.46
CA LYS A 218 -7.98 4.59 -0.28
C LYS A 218 -8.28 3.72 -1.51
N ALA A 219 -9.45 3.87 -2.12
CA ALA A 219 -9.78 3.16 -3.35
C ALA A 219 -8.78 3.50 -4.47
N LEU A 220 -8.49 4.79 -4.67
CA LEU A 220 -7.51 5.25 -5.65
C LEU A 220 -6.10 4.75 -5.36
N GLU A 221 -5.68 4.72 -4.09
CA GLU A 221 -4.39 4.17 -3.66
C GLU A 221 -4.28 2.68 -4.01
N LEU A 222 -5.31 1.89 -3.72
CA LEU A 222 -5.30 0.44 -3.99
C LEU A 222 -5.35 0.13 -5.48
N TYR A 223 -6.18 0.85 -6.26
CA TYR A 223 -6.15 0.72 -7.73
C TYR A 223 -4.79 1.12 -8.31
N ALA A 224 -4.18 2.21 -7.81
CA ALA A 224 -2.85 2.63 -8.21
C ALA A 224 -1.81 1.52 -7.94
N GLN A 225 -1.88 0.90 -6.76
CA GLN A 225 -0.98 -0.19 -6.40
C GLN A 225 -1.06 -1.36 -7.39
N ILE A 226 -2.26 -1.73 -7.86
CA ILE A 226 -2.43 -2.76 -8.89
C ILE A 226 -1.73 -2.35 -10.18
N THR A 227 -2.01 -1.14 -10.69
CA THR A 227 -1.46 -0.66 -11.96
C THR A 227 0.06 -0.46 -11.93
N GLU A 228 0.62 -0.13 -10.76
CA GLU A 228 2.04 0.20 -10.62
C GLU A 228 2.90 -1.03 -10.26
N GLN A 229 2.37 -1.94 -9.44
CA GLN A 229 3.13 -3.10 -8.95
C GLN A 229 2.78 -4.40 -9.68
N TYR A 230 1.60 -4.47 -10.30
CA TYR A 230 1.09 -5.66 -10.98
C TYR A 230 0.58 -5.35 -12.40
N PRO A 231 1.35 -4.64 -13.25
CA PRO A 231 0.87 -4.20 -14.57
C PRO A 231 0.51 -5.35 -15.52
N GLU A 232 1.10 -6.53 -15.33
CA GLU A 232 0.82 -7.74 -16.13
C GLU A 232 -0.39 -8.54 -15.61
N SER A 233 -0.99 -8.13 -14.49
CA SER A 233 -2.16 -8.81 -13.96
C SER A 233 -3.38 -8.57 -14.84
N SER A 234 -4.24 -9.57 -14.96
CA SER A 234 -5.56 -9.42 -15.59
C SER A 234 -6.50 -8.48 -14.83
N ARG A 235 -6.07 -7.91 -13.69
CA ARG A 235 -6.78 -6.86 -12.93
C ARG A 235 -6.27 -5.44 -13.25
N ALA A 236 -5.12 -5.29 -13.91
CA ALA A 236 -4.52 -3.98 -14.17
C ALA A 236 -5.37 -3.08 -15.08
N PRO A 237 -5.95 -3.56 -16.20
CA PRO A 237 -6.84 -2.75 -17.03
C PRO A 237 -8.06 -2.27 -16.25
N GLN A 238 -8.73 -3.17 -15.53
CA GLN A 238 -9.94 -2.84 -14.76
C GLN A 238 -9.62 -1.90 -13.60
N ALA A 239 -8.47 -2.06 -12.92
CA ALA A 239 -8.03 -1.13 -11.89
C ALA A 239 -7.78 0.28 -12.45
N LEU A 240 -7.16 0.40 -13.63
CA LEU A 240 -6.95 1.70 -14.29
C LEU A 240 -8.28 2.36 -14.67
N PHE A 241 -9.19 1.59 -15.29
CA PHE A 241 -10.53 2.07 -15.60
C PHE A 241 -11.29 2.52 -14.35
N MET A 242 -11.30 1.71 -13.29
CA MET A 242 -11.99 2.03 -12.05
C MET A 242 -11.39 3.24 -11.33
N ARG A 243 -10.08 3.48 -11.47
CA ARG A 243 -9.42 4.69 -10.97
C ARG A 243 -9.92 5.94 -11.72
N ALA A 244 -10.02 5.89 -13.05
CA ALA A 244 -10.61 6.95 -13.87
C ALA A 244 -12.09 7.19 -13.49
N PHE A 245 -12.87 6.11 -13.42
CA PHE A 245 -14.28 6.15 -13.06
C PHE A 245 -14.53 6.73 -11.67
N THR A 246 -13.71 6.40 -10.68
CA THR A 246 -13.82 6.96 -9.33
C THR A 246 -13.53 8.47 -9.34
N LEU A 247 -12.53 8.92 -10.09
CA LEU A 247 -12.23 10.35 -10.22
C LEU A 247 -13.36 11.12 -10.90
N ASP A 248 -13.95 10.56 -11.94
CA ASP A 248 -15.06 11.13 -12.70
C ASP A 248 -16.38 11.13 -11.91
N SER A 249 -16.84 9.93 -11.54
CA SER A 249 -18.17 9.71 -11.01
C SER A 249 -18.29 10.13 -9.55
N ASP A 250 -17.28 9.82 -8.73
CA ASP A 250 -17.36 10.00 -7.27
C ASP A 250 -16.72 11.31 -6.80
N LEU A 251 -15.58 11.70 -7.38
CA LEU A 251 -14.80 12.87 -6.94
C LEU A 251 -14.93 14.11 -7.83
N LYS A 252 -15.50 13.98 -9.03
CA LYS A 252 -15.64 15.08 -10.02
C LYS A 252 -14.31 15.75 -10.37
N GLN A 253 -13.22 14.99 -10.35
CA GLN A 253 -11.88 15.41 -10.73
C GLN A 253 -11.62 15.10 -12.20
N PHE A 254 -12.33 15.82 -13.08
CA PHE A 254 -12.42 15.51 -14.50
C PHE A 254 -11.06 15.54 -15.22
N ASP A 255 -10.16 16.48 -14.92
CA ASP A 255 -8.86 16.53 -15.59
C ASP A 255 -8.01 15.26 -15.34
N GLN A 256 -8.06 14.74 -14.10
CA GLN A 256 -7.36 13.51 -13.76
C GLN A 256 -8.06 12.28 -14.34
N ALA A 257 -9.39 12.24 -14.29
CA ALA A 257 -10.17 11.16 -14.89
C ALA A 257 -9.92 11.05 -16.40
N LYS A 258 -9.92 12.19 -17.11
CA LYS A 258 -9.61 12.29 -18.53
C LYS A 258 -8.27 11.65 -18.86
N ALA A 259 -7.22 12.03 -18.14
CA ALA A 259 -5.88 11.50 -18.38
C ALA A 259 -5.84 9.97 -18.22
N LEU A 260 -6.56 9.42 -17.24
CA LEU A 260 -6.60 7.97 -17.02
C LEU A 260 -7.48 7.23 -18.04
N TYR A 261 -8.62 7.79 -18.48
CA TYR A 261 -9.40 7.20 -19.57
C TYR A 261 -8.62 7.20 -20.88
N GLU A 262 -7.95 8.30 -21.22
CA GLU A 262 -7.08 8.38 -22.41
C GLU A 262 -5.94 7.37 -22.32
N GLN A 263 -5.35 7.19 -21.13
CA GLN A 263 -4.34 6.15 -20.90
C GLN A 263 -4.94 4.76 -21.10
N PHE A 264 -6.10 4.45 -20.52
CA PHE A 264 -6.76 3.16 -20.64
C PHE A 264 -7.06 2.80 -22.10
N ILE A 265 -7.66 3.73 -22.86
CA ILE A 265 -7.98 3.53 -24.29
C ILE A 265 -6.72 3.26 -25.12
N LYS A 266 -5.61 3.92 -24.78
CA LYS A 266 -4.34 3.75 -25.47
C LYS A 266 -3.64 2.44 -25.11
N ASP A 267 -3.59 2.09 -23.83
CA ASP A 267 -2.79 0.99 -23.33
C ASP A 267 -3.53 -0.36 -23.45
N TYR A 268 -4.86 -0.35 -23.45
CA TYR A 268 -5.71 -1.55 -23.50
C TYR A 268 -6.82 -1.51 -24.58
N PRO A 269 -6.50 -1.23 -25.86
CA PRO A 269 -7.48 -0.96 -26.91
C PRO A 269 -8.50 -2.09 -27.21
N ASP A 270 -8.22 -3.31 -26.74
CA ASP A 270 -9.05 -4.50 -26.94
C ASP A 270 -9.76 -4.97 -25.64
N ASP A 271 -9.74 -4.17 -24.56
CA ASP A 271 -10.39 -4.51 -23.28
C ASP A 271 -11.92 -4.32 -23.34
N ASP A 272 -12.63 -5.14 -22.55
CA ASP A 272 -14.10 -5.15 -22.49
C ASP A 272 -14.71 -3.79 -22.10
N PHE A 273 -13.96 -2.93 -21.37
CA PHE A 273 -14.44 -1.60 -20.95
C PHE A 273 -14.09 -0.46 -21.93
N ILE A 274 -13.59 -0.75 -23.14
CA ILE A 274 -13.14 0.31 -24.07
C ILE A 274 -14.27 1.21 -24.54
N ASP A 275 -15.42 0.64 -24.91
CA ASP A 275 -16.58 1.41 -25.34
C ASP A 275 -17.10 2.28 -24.18
N ASP A 276 -17.14 1.74 -22.96
CA ASP A 276 -17.53 2.48 -21.76
C ASP A 276 -16.58 3.65 -21.48
N ALA A 277 -15.26 3.41 -21.57
CA ALA A 277 -14.25 4.45 -21.36
C ALA A 277 -14.37 5.58 -22.38
N GLN A 278 -14.63 5.27 -23.65
CA GLN A 278 -14.84 6.28 -24.69
C GLN A 278 -16.10 7.11 -24.44
N ILE A 279 -17.21 6.46 -24.11
CA ILE A 279 -18.48 7.14 -23.81
C ILE A 279 -18.35 8.04 -22.58
N LEU A 280 -17.70 7.57 -21.52
CA LEU A 280 -17.47 8.34 -20.30
C LEU A 280 -16.54 9.52 -20.56
N LEU A 281 -15.48 9.33 -21.35
CA LEU A 281 -14.57 10.40 -21.76
C LEU A 281 -15.26 11.46 -22.63
N GLU A 282 -16.11 11.08 -23.59
CA GLU A 282 -16.87 12.02 -24.43
C GLU A 282 -17.88 12.85 -23.62
N ASN A 283 -18.40 12.29 -22.54
CA ASN A 283 -19.43 12.90 -21.70
C ASN A 283 -18.90 13.44 -20.38
N LEU A 284 -17.59 13.48 -20.23
CA LEU A 284 -16.93 13.85 -18.98
C LEU A 284 -17.35 15.26 -18.53
N GLY A 285 -17.86 15.34 -17.30
CA GLY A 285 -18.30 16.60 -16.69
C GLY A 285 -19.61 17.18 -17.22
N LYS A 286 -20.28 16.50 -18.16
CA LYS A 286 -21.63 16.86 -18.60
C LYS A 286 -22.67 16.39 -17.58
N ASP A 287 -23.76 17.13 -17.45
CA ASP A 287 -24.93 16.67 -16.71
C ASP A 287 -25.87 15.79 -17.55
N ASP A 288 -26.84 15.15 -16.90
CA ASP A 288 -27.79 14.25 -17.57
C ASP A 288 -28.57 14.95 -18.70
N GLU A 289 -28.89 16.24 -18.56
CA GLU A 289 -29.63 17.00 -19.58
C GLU A 289 -28.77 17.28 -20.81
N GLU A 290 -27.51 17.65 -20.61
CA GLU A 290 -26.52 17.83 -21.68
C GLU A 290 -26.25 16.52 -22.42
N ILE A 291 -26.16 15.40 -21.69
CA ILE A 291 -26.00 14.06 -22.28
C ILE A 291 -27.22 13.70 -23.12
N ILE A 292 -28.44 13.82 -22.58
CA ILE A 292 -29.69 13.52 -23.30
C ILE A 292 -29.78 14.36 -24.59
N ARG A 293 -29.47 15.66 -24.50
CA ARG A 293 -29.50 16.57 -25.66
C ARG A 293 -28.53 16.14 -26.76
N SER A 294 -27.32 15.70 -26.37
CA SER A 294 -26.33 15.25 -27.35
C SER A 294 -26.77 14.00 -28.12
N PHE A 295 -27.58 13.13 -27.50
CA PHE A 295 -28.18 11.98 -28.18
C PHE A 295 -29.34 12.37 -29.10
N THR A 296 -30.17 13.35 -28.71
CA THR A 296 -31.27 13.83 -29.57
C THR A 296 -30.74 14.52 -30.82
N GLU A 297 -29.72 15.37 -30.69
CA GLU A 297 -29.11 16.09 -31.82
C GLU A 297 -28.41 15.12 -32.81
N LYS A 298 -27.64 14.14 -32.30
CA LYS A 298 -26.99 13.12 -33.15
C LYS A 298 -28.00 12.26 -33.94
N ASN A 299 -29.17 11.96 -33.36
CA ASN A 299 -30.20 11.17 -34.03
C ASN A 299 -30.93 11.99 -35.11
N GLU A 300 -31.23 13.26 -34.86
CA GLU A 300 -31.84 14.16 -35.85
C GLU A 300 -30.91 14.39 -37.06
N GLU A 301 -29.61 14.59 -36.83
CA GLU A 301 -28.62 14.71 -37.92
C GLU A 301 -28.47 13.42 -38.74
N ALA A 302 -28.59 12.25 -38.11
CA ALA A 302 -28.51 10.96 -38.81
C ALA A 302 -29.75 10.69 -39.68
N GLU A 303 -30.91 11.19 -39.30
CA GLU A 303 -32.16 11.10 -40.08
C GLU A 303 -32.20 12.09 -41.25
N GLU A 304 -31.56 13.26 -41.13
CA GLU A 304 -31.49 14.24 -42.23
C GLU A 304 -30.51 13.86 -43.36
N VAL A 305 -29.62 12.88 -43.13
CA VAL A 305 -28.60 12.43 -44.10
C VAL A 305 -29.02 11.15 -44.86
N GLN A 306 -30.18 10.55 -44.55
CA GLN A 306 -30.78 9.40 -45.27
C GLN A 306 -31.78 9.82 -46.34
#